data_AF-A0A5P9PG93-F1
#
_entry.id   AF-A0A5P9PG93-F1
#
_cell.length_a   1.000
_cell.length_b   1.000
_cell.length_c   1.000
_cell.angle_alpha   90.00
_cell.angle_beta   90.00
_cell.angle_gamma   90.00
#
_symmetry.space_group_name_H-M   'P 1'
#
loop_
_entity.id
_entity.type
_entity.pdbx_description
1 polymer ?
#
loop_
_entity_poly.entity_id
_entity_poly.type
_entity_poly.pdbx_seq_one_letter_code
_entity_poly.pdbx_strand_id
1 'polypeptide(L)'
;MSAARRSTIAGLVLASAGLVVAKLGGVVMPAVPPALVIMLVAALFVVVRWRWTPIVAVLAALAEGVGFFASGSYARLGDVTEFGIFAGSWMRLLGVAMAVVFGLVALRAAD
;
A
#
# COMPACT_ATOMS: atom_id res chain seq x y z
N MET A 1 -15.55 -9.10 -11.75
CA MET A 1 -14.34 -8.97 -10.89
C MET A 1 -14.64 -9.69 -9.59
N SER A 2 -13.73 -10.54 -9.08
CA SER A 2 -13.93 -11.21 -7.78
C SER A 2 -13.85 -10.20 -6.63
N ALA A 3 -14.47 -10.52 -5.50
CA ALA A 3 -14.42 -9.72 -4.28
C ALA A 3 -12.96 -9.50 -3.81
N ALA A 4 -12.13 -10.55 -3.83
CA ALA A 4 -10.71 -10.48 -3.49
C ALA A 4 -9.94 -9.46 -4.35
N ARG A 5 -10.22 -9.40 -5.66
CA ARG A 5 -9.58 -8.44 -6.56
C ARG A 5 -9.97 -7.00 -6.24
N ARG A 6 -11.24 -6.75 -5.89
CA ARG A 6 -11.69 -5.42 -5.43
C ARG A 6 -11.01 -5.01 -4.13
N SER A 7 -10.92 -5.92 -3.17
CA SER A 7 -10.26 -5.65 -1.89
C SER A 7 -8.75 -5.41 -2.03
N THR A 8 -8.09 -6.07 -2.98
CA THR A 8 -6.67 -5.82 -3.30
C THR A 8 -6.47 -4.40 -3.83
N ILE A 9 -7.31 -3.96 -4.77
CA ILE A 9 -7.28 -2.58 -5.29
C ILE A 9 -7.54 -1.59 -4.16
N ALA A 10 -8.56 -1.84 -3.33
CA ALA A 10 -8.87 -0.97 -2.19
C ALA A 10 -7.69 -0.87 -1.20
N GLY A 11 -6.98 -1.96 -0.93
CA GLY A 11 -5.77 -1.96 -0.09
C GLY A 11 -4.64 -1.11 -0.68
N LEU A 12 -4.34 -1.27 -1.98
CA LEU A 12 -3.32 -0.47 -2.67
C LEU A 12 -3.67 1.03 -2.68
N VAL A 13 -4.95 1.35 -2.91
CA VAL A 13 -5.43 2.74 -2.87
C VAL A 13 -5.35 3.32 -1.46
N LEU A 14 -5.74 2.55 -0.44
CA LEU A 14 -5.67 2.98 0.96
C LEU A 14 -4.23 3.25 1.41
N ALA A 15 -3.29 2.38 1.03
CA ALA A 15 -1.88 2.59 1.30
C ALA A 15 -1.33 3.83 0.57
N SER A 16 -1.75 4.05 -0.68
CA SER A 16 -1.42 5.27 -1.44
C SER A 16 -2.00 6.53 -0.78
N ALA A 17 -3.21 6.47 -0.24
CA ALA A 17 -3.83 7.58 0.48
C ALA A 17 -3.08 7.90 1.78
N GLY A 18 -2.68 6.87 2.55
CA GLY A 18 -1.87 7.06 3.76
C GLY A 18 -0.54 7.77 3.49
N LEU A 19 0.06 7.52 2.33
CA LEU A 19 1.24 8.22 1.83
C LEU A 19 1.02 9.72 1.63
N VAL A 20 -0.10 10.09 1.01
CA VAL A 20 -0.48 11.49 0.80
C VAL A 20 -0.76 12.18 2.12
N VAL A 21 -1.51 11.53 3.02
CA VAL A 21 -1.84 12.06 4.34
C VAL A 21 -0.58 12.29 5.18
N ALA A 22 0.36 11.35 5.19
CA ALA A 22 1.64 11.52 5.89
C ALA A 22 2.47 12.68 5.32
N LYS A 23 2.45 12.88 3.99
CA LYS A 23 3.15 14.01 3.36
C LYS A 23 2.53 15.36 3.72
N LEU A 24 1.20 15.46 3.71
CA LEU A 24 0.48 16.65 4.17
C LEU A 24 0.72 16.92 5.66
N GLY A 25 0.97 15.88 6.44
CA GLY A 25 1.36 15.95 7.85
C GLY A 25 2.79 16.44 8.10
N GLY A 26 3.57 16.78 7.07
CA GLY A 26 4.88 17.41 7.24
C GLY A 26 6.08 16.46 7.19
N VAL A 27 5.89 15.17 6.86
CA VAL A 27 7.04 14.28 6.67
C VAL A 27 7.89 14.80 5.50
N VAL A 28 9.16 15.10 5.77
CA VAL A 28 10.15 15.41 4.73
C VAL A 28 10.35 14.17 3.86
N MET A 29 9.69 14.17 2.70
CA MET A 29 9.79 13.14 1.67
C MET A 29 10.12 13.82 0.32
N PRO A 30 10.71 13.09 -0.64
CA PRO A 30 10.84 13.57 -2.01
C PRO A 30 9.51 14.08 -2.60
N ALA A 31 9.59 15.02 -3.55
CA ALA A 31 8.42 15.64 -4.18
C ALA A 31 7.42 14.61 -4.77
N VAL A 32 7.90 13.43 -5.15
CA VAL A 32 7.06 12.26 -5.46
C VAL A 32 7.62 11.07 -4.68
N PRO A 33 6.89 10.52 -3.69
CA PRO A 33 7.34 9.33 -2.97
C PRO A 33 7.36 8.13 -3.92
N PRO A 34 8.50 7.41 -4.08
CA PRO A 34 8.60 6.27 -5.00
C PRO A 34 7.54 5.19 -4.74
N ALA A 35 7.25 4.95 -3.46
CA ALA A 35 6.21 4.06 -2.97
C ALA A 35 4.81 4.35 -3.53
N LEU A 36 4.47 5.64 -3.68
CA LEU A 36 3.17 6.09 -4.15
C LEU A 36 2.99 5.72 -5.63
N VAL A 37 4.05 5.90 -6.42
CA VAL A 37 4.08 5.51 -7.82
C VAL A 37 3.93 4.00 -7.96
N ILE A 38 4.67 3.21 -7.18
CA ILE A 38 4.62 1.74 -7.24
C ILE A 38 3.23 1.22 -6.88
N MET A 39 2.59 1.75 -5.84
CA MET A 39 1.26 1.35 -5.41
C MET A 39 0.17 1.72 -6.43
N LEU A 40 0.23 2.91 -7.01
CA LEU A 40 -0.72 3.34 -8.04
C LEU A 40 -0.54 2.55 -9.34
N VAL A 41 0.71 2.31 -9.75
CA VAL A 41 1.03 1.49 -10.92
C VAL A 41 0.54 0.05 -10.71
N ALA A 42 0.76 -0.53 -9.52
CA ALA A 42 0.20 -1.83 -9.17
C ALA A 42 -1.33 -1.82 -9.21
N ALA A 43 -1.99 -0.80 -8.65
CA ALA A 43 -3.45 -0.69 -8.69
C ALA A 43 -3.97 -0.61 -10.14
N LEU A 44 -3.29 0.15 -11.00
CA LEU A 44 -3.63 0.27 -12.43
C LEU A 44 -3.47 -1.07 -13.16
N PHE A 45 -2.38 -1.80 -12.92
CA PHE A 45 -2.20 -3.16 -13.45
C PHE A 45 -3.27 -4.13 -12.92
N VAL A 46 -3.80 -3.90 -11.71
CA VAL A 46 -4.95 -4.64 -11.18
C VAL A 46 -6.27 -4.29 -11.85
N VAL A 47 -6.38 -3.19 -12.59
CA VAL A 47 -7.56 -2.92 -13.41
C VAL A 47 -7.47 -3.68 -14.75
N VAL A 48 -6.31 -3.63 -15.42
CA VAL A 48 -6.08 -4.07 -16.82
C VAL A 48 -6.24 -5.58 -17.09
N ARG A 49 -6.42 -6.42 -16.06
CA ARG A 49 -6.77 -7.87 -16.22
C ARG A 49 -5.65 -8.71 -16.84
N TRP A 50 -4.41 -8.34 -16.53
CA TRP A 50 -3.24 -9.10 -16.91
C TRP A 50 -3.04 -10.33 -16.02
N ARG A 51 -2.53 -11.43 -16.56
CA ARG A 51 -2.37 -12.71 -15.84
C ARG A 51 -1.39 -12.61 -14.65
N TRP A 52 -0.48 -11.63 -14.71
CA TRP A 52 0.56 -11.36 -13.69
C TRP A 52 0.15 -10.30 -12.66
N THR A 53 -1.04 -9.71 -12.83
CA THR A 53 -1.62 -8.69 -11.95
C THR A 53 -1.52 -9.02 -10.43
N PRO A 54 -1.96 -10.20 -9.95
CA PRO A 54 -1.94 -10.48 -8.51
C PRO A 54 -0.52 -10.61 -7.96
N ILE A 55 0.42 -11.13 -8.76
CA ILE A 55 1.84 -11.23 -8.39
C ILE A 55 2.45 -9.83 -8.21
N VAL A 56 2.22 -8.91 -9.15
CA VAL A 56 2.73 -7.53 -9.08
C VAL A 56 2.16 -6.78 -7.88
N ALA A 57 0.87 -6.97 -7.57
CA ALA A 57 0.24 -6.35 -6.40
C ALA A 57 0.87 -6.82 -5.09
N VAL A 58 1.13 -8.13 -4.96
CA VAL A 58 1.80 -8.70 -3.78
C VAL A 58 3.23 -8.19 -3.67
N LEU A 59 4.00 -8.19 -4.76
CA LEU A 59 5.38 -7.70 -4.77
C LEU A 59 5.46 -6.21 -4.40
N ALA A 60 4.56 -5.38 -4.93
CA ALA A 60 4.48 -3.96 -4.60
C ALA A 60 4.16 -3.74 -3.12
N ALA A 61 3.21 -4.49 -2.56
CA ALA A 61 2.85 -4.40 -1.15
C ALA A 61 3.98 -4.90 -0.23
N LEU A 62 4.67 -5.97 -0.62
CA LEU A 62 5.84 -6.47 0.11
C LEU A 62 7.00 -5.47 0.09
N ALA A 63 7.31 -4.88 -1.07
CA ALA A 63 8.36 -3.87 -1.19
C ALA A 63 8.06 -2.65 -0.31
N GLU A 64 6.79 -2.20 -0.30
CA GLU A 64 6.35 -1.10 0.57
C GLU A 64 6.45 -1.46 2.05
N GLY A 65 6.04 -2.67 2.44
CA GLY A 65 6.20 -3.17 3.81
C GLY A 65 7.67 -3.17 4.24
N VAL A 66 8.57 -3.72 3.40
CA VAL A 66 10.01 -3.72 3.68
C VAL A 66 10.54 -2.29 3.83
N GLY A 67 10.17 -1.37 2.94
CA GLY A 67 10.56 0.04 3.06
C GLY A 67 10.05 0.71 4.34
N PHE A 68 8.82 0.39 4.75
CA PHE A 68 8.23 0.89 5.99
C PHE A 68 9.01 0.45 7.24
N PHE A 69 9.38 -0.82 7.33
CA PHE A 69 10.15 -1.33 8.46
C PHE A 69 11.62 -0.90 8.42
N ALA A 70 12.27 -0.98 7.25
CA ALA A 70 13.68 -0.61 7.09
C ALA A 70 13.95 0.87 7.37
N SER A 71 12.97 1.75 7.10
CA SER A 71 13.09 3.19 7.37
C SER A 71 12.82 3.56 8.84
N GLY A 72 12.44 2.62 9.70
CA GLY A 72 12.03 2.92 11.07
C GLY A 72 10.65 3.59 11.18
N SER A 73 9.88 3.66 10.09
CA SER A 73 8.60 4.36 10.05
C SER A 73 7.56 3.78 11.02
N TYR A 74 7.74 2.54 11.49
CA TYR A 74 6.91 1.92 12.52
C TYR A 74 6.91 2.68 13.86
N ALA A 75 7.96 3.44 14.18
CA ALA A 75 8.01 4.27 15.38
C ALA A 75 6.90 5.35 15.40
N ARG A 76 6.44 5.77 14.21
CA ARG A 76 5.37 6.77 14.04
C ARG A 76 3.96 6.22 14.28
N LEU A 77 3.82 4.91 14.47
CA LEU A 77 2.53 4.29 14.78
C LEU A 77 2.05 4.61 16.21
N GLY A 78 2.94 5.00 17.11
CA GLY A 78 2.61 5.39 18.49
C GLY A 78 2.67 6.89 18.75
N ASP A 79 3.11 7.70 17.78
CA ASP A 79 3.31 9.13 17.96
C ASP A 79 2.04 9.91 17.59
N VAL A 80 1.18 10.19 18.57
CA VAL A 80 -0.12 10.85 18.37
C VAL A 80 0.03 12.37 18.24
N THR A 81 1.20 12.92 18.58
CA THR A 81 1.50 14.36 18.57
C THR A 81 1.40 14.95 17.17
N GLU A 82 1.75 14.15 16.15
CA GLU A 82 1.63 14.51 14.74
C GLU A 82 0.54 13.66 14.06
N PHE A 83 -0.73 13.99 14.34
CA PHE A 83 -1.90 13.19 13.94
C PHE A 83 -1.94 12.81 12.45
N GLY A 84 -1.51 13.71 11.55
CA GLY A 84 -1.44 13.41 10.11
C GLY A 84 -0.44 12.31 9.78
N ILE A 85 0.70 12.28 10.45
CA ILE A 85 1.74 11.28 10.26
C ILE A 85 1.33 9.95 10.89
N PHE A 86 0.73 10.01 12.09
CA PHE A 86 0.12 8.86 12.75
C PHE A 86 -0.92 8.17 11.87
N ALA A 87 -1.94 8.93 11.42
CA ALA A 87 -3.03 8.40 10.60
C ALA A 87 -2.51 7.85 9.27
N GLY A 88 -1.58 8.57 8.61
CA GLY A 88 -0.97 8.12 7.36
C GLY A 88 -0.17 6.82 7.52
N SER A 89 0.52 6.65 8.65
CA SER A 89 1.30 5.44 8.95
C SER A 89 0.39 4.22 9.17
N TRP A 90 -0.71 4.40 9.89
CA TRP A 90 -1.73 3.36 10.08
C TRP A 90 -2.42 2.97 8.77
N MET A 91 -2.78 3.96 7.94
CA MET A 91 -3.37 3.71 6.61
C MET A 91 -2.43 2.92 5.69
N ARG A 92 -1.12 3.22 5.70
CA ARG A 92 -0.12 2.45 4.94
C ARG A 92 -0.02 1.01 5.43
N LEU A 93 0.10 0.81 6.75
CA LEU A 93 0.21 -0.53 7.33
C LEU A 93 -1.01 -1.40 6.97
N LEU A 94 -2.22 -0.85 7.16
CA LEU A 94 -3.47 -1.55 6.87
C LEU A 94 -3.63 -1.82 5.37
N GLY A 95 -3.33 -0.83 4.52
CA GLY A 95 -3.42 -0.98 3.07
C GLY A 95 -2.47 -2.04 2.52
N VAL A 96 -1.23 -2.07 3.01
CA VAL A 96 -0.23 -3.11 2.65
C VAL A 96 -0.72 -4.49 3.10
N ALA A 97 -1.17 -4.63 4.35
CA ALA A 97 -1.66 -5.90 4.88
C ALA A 97 -2.84 -6.43 4.04
N MET A 98 -3.81 -5.58 3.71
CA MET A 98 -4.92 -5.93 2.84
C MET A 98 -4.43 -6.36 1.44
N ALA A 99 -3.53 -5.60 0.83
CA ALA A 99 -3.04 -5.89 -0.51
C ALA A 99 -2.30 -7.25 -0.58
N VAL A 100 -1.50 -7.58 0.44
CA VAL A 100 -0.83 -8.89 0.52
C VAL A 100 -1.85 -10.02 0.69
N VAL A 101 -2.75 -9.92 1.68
CA VAL A 101 -3.71 -11.00 1.98
C VAL A 101 -4.63 -11.26 0.79
N PHE A 102 -5.25 -10.21 0.24
CA PHE A 102 -6.20 -10.37 -0.86
C PHE A 102 -5.50 -10.65 -2.20
N GLY A 103 -4.27 -10.18 -2.39
CA GLY A 103 -3.45 -10.53 -3.54
C GLY A 103 -3.10 -12.01 -3.57
N LEU A 104 -2.74 -12.60 -2.42
CA LEU A 104 -2.48 -14.04 -2.28
C LEU A 104 -3.74 -14.88 -2.48
N VAL A 105 -4.89 -14.45 -1.94
CA VAL A 105 -6.18 -15.12 -2.17
C VAL A 105 -6.56 -15.09 -3.66
N ALA A 106 -6.33 -13.97 -4.33
CA ALA A 106 -6.58 -13.84 -5.76
C ALA A 106 -5.64 -14.72 -6.60
N LEU A 107 -4.39 -14.92 -6.17
CA LEU A 107 -3.44 -15.85 -6.78
C LEU A 107 -3.96 -17.30 -6.70
N ARG A 108 -4.35 -17.76 -5.50
CA ARG A 108 -4.86 -19.12 -5.28
C ARG A 108 -6.17 -19.42 -6.01
N ALA A 109 -6.98 -18.40 -6.27
CA ALA A 109 -8.23 -18.54 -7.01
C ALA A 109 -8.06 -18.46 -8.53
N ALA A 110 -6.84 -18.20 -9.02
CA ALA A 110 -6.50 -18.15 -10.43
C ALA A 110 -5.81 -19.42 -10.94
N ASP A 111 -5.45 -20.34 -10.03
CA ASP A 111 -5.06 -21.74 -10.29
C ASP A 111 -6.32 -22.62 -10.42
#